data_AF-A0A2G3NZ35-F1
#
_entry.id   AF-A0A2G3NZ35-F1
#
_cell.length_a   1.000
_cell.length_b   1.000
_cell.length_c   1.000
_cell.angle_alpha   90.00
_cell.angle_beta   90.00
_cell.angle_gamma   90.00
#
_symmetry.space_group_name_H-M   'P 1'
#
loop_
_entity.id
_entity.type
_entity.pdbx_description
1 polymer ?
#
loop_
_entity_poly.entity_id
_entity_poly.type
_entity_poly.pdbx_seq_one_letter_code
_entity_poly.pdbx_strand_id
1 'polypeptide(L)'
;MSIIEQVKTLLGISDDLQDNLLSVIQMITESHFKAYSKQDNIPEKLNYIIVEVMIKRFNRIGSEGMSSQTVEGLSMAFELDDFSEYDKVIQRQFASDFQAGFKAL
;
A
#
# COMPACT_ATOMS: atom_id res chain seq x y z
N MET A 1 -1.17 13.36 -10.76
CA MET A 1 -0.74 13.45 -9.35
C MET A 1 -0.16 12.10 -8.97
N SER A 2 1.04 12.08 -8.40
CA SER A 2 1.70 10.85 -7.94
C SER A 2 0.98 10.26 -6.73
N ILE A 3 1.36 9.03 -6.34
CA ILE A 3 0.82 8.39 -5.12
C ILE A 3 1.25 9.19 -3.88
N ILE A 4 2.51 9.61 -3.79
CA ILE A 4 3.02 10.43 -2.67
C ILE A 4 2.28 11.77 -2.59
N GLU A 5 2.06 12.45 -3.72
CA GLU A 5 1.32 13.73 -3.73
C GLU A 5 -0.12 13.56 -3.23
N GLN A 6 -0.79 12.45 -3.59
CA GLN A 6 -2.12 12.12 -3.06
C GLN A 6 -2.10 11.89 -1.55
N VAL A 7 -1.13 11.10 -1.07
CA VAL A 7 -0.98 10.80 0.37
C VAL A 7 -0.69 12.08 1.16
N LYS A 8 0.23 12.94 0.69
CA LYS A 8 0.53 14.23 1.32
C LYS A 8 -0.71 15.12 1.40
N THR A 9 -1.46 15.21 0.30
CA THR A 9 -2.71 15.97 0.25
C THR A 9 -3.72 15.47 1.29
N LEU A 10 -3.91 14.16 1.41
CA LEU A 10 -4.86 13.55 2.35
C LEU A 10 -4.41 13.65 3.82
N LEU A 11 -3.10 13.68 4.07
CA LEU A 11 -2.52 13.87 5.40
C LEU A 11 -2.40 15.36 5.80
N GLY A 12 -2.69 16.29 4.89
CA GLY A 12 -2.50 17.73 5.13
C GLY A 12 -1.03 18.17 5.19
N ILE A 13 -0.13 17.41 4.57
CA ILE A 13 1.32 17.69 4.53
C ILE A 13 1.61 18.55 3.30
N SER A 14 2.16 19.75 3.51
CA SER A 14 2.53 20.69 2.44
C SER A 14 4.04 20.83 2.19
N ASP A 15 4.86 20.41 3.15
CA ASP A 15 6.33 20.40 3.04
C ASP A 15 6.87 19.04 2.57
N ASP A 16 8.19 18.89 2.49
CA ASP A 16 8.90 17.69 2.00
C ASP A 16 9.57 16.88 3.12
N LEU A 17 9.32 17.20 4.39
CA LEU A 17 10.04 16.65 5.53
C LEU A 17 9.84 15.14 5.69
N GLN A 18 8.71 14.59 5.22
CA GLN A 18 8.38 13.17 5.28
C GLN A 18 8.55 12.44 3.93
N ASP A 19 9.07 13.09 2.88
CA ASP A 19 9.08 12.50 1.53
C ASP A 19 9.90 11.20 1.46
N ASN A 20 11.02 11.13 2.18
CA ASN A 20 11.82 9.90 2.27
C ASN A 20 11.04 8.77 2.96
N LEU A 21 10.37 9.07 4.08
CA LEU A 21 9.54 8.10 4.79
C LEU A 21 8.38 7.61 3.92
N LEU A 22 7.67 8.52 3.25
CA LEU A 22 6.58 8.19 2.34
C LEU A 22 7.05 7.34 1.16
N SER A 23 8.26 7.60 0.65
CA SER A 23 8.87 6.78 -0.42
C SER A 23 9.13 5.34 0.05
N VAL A 24 9.66 5.17 1.27
CA VAL A 24 9.86 3.84 1.87
C VAL A 24 8.54 3.13 2.12
N ILE A 25 7.53 3.84 2.67
CA ILE A 25 6.19 3.27 2.90
C ILE A 25 5.57 2.85 1.56
N GLN A 26 5.68 3.65 0.50
CA GLN A 26 5.16 3.30 -0.82
C GLN A 26 5.83 2.04 -1.35
N MET A 27 7.16 2.02 -1.40
CA MET A 27 7.95 0.88 -1.90
C MET A 27 7.50 -0.43 -1.23
N ILE A 28 7.39 -0.42 0.09
CA ILE A 28 7.02 -1.63 0.83
C ILE A 28 5.54 -1.97 0.66
N THR A 29 4.66 -0.98 0.56
CA THR A 29 3.22 -1.18 0.31
C THR A 29 3.00 -1.81 -1.06
N GLU A 30 3.70 -1.35 -2.09
CA GLU A 30 3.66 -1.94 -3.42
C GLU A 30 4.24 -3.36 -3.43
N SER A 31 5.38 -3.61 -2.76
CA SER A 31 5.93 -4.97 -2.63
C SER A 31 4.96 -5.91 -1.93
N HIS A 32 4.30 -5.45 -0.85
CA HIS A 32 3.31 -6.24 -0.14
C HIS A 32 2.08 -6.50 -1.02
N PHE A 33 1.58 -5.50 -1.74
CA PHE A 33 0.45 -5.67 -2.67
C PHE A 33 0.77 -6.76 -3.71
N LYS A 34 1.95 -6.70 -4.33
CA LYS A 34 2.39 -7.67 -5.34
C LYS A 34 2.46 -9.08 -4.78
N ALA A 35 3.03 -9.25 -3.59
CA ALA A 35 3.07 -10.53 -2.89
C ALA A 35 1.66 -11.05 -2.55
N TYR A 36 0.78 -10.15 -2.10
CA TYR A 36 -0.60 -10.45 -1.72
C TYR A 36 -1.44 -10.90 -2.94
N SER A 37 -1.41 -10.12 -4.03
CA SER A 37 -2.19 -10.39 -5.23
C SER A 37 -1.57 -11.45 -6.14
N LYS A 38 -0.29 -11.81 -5.91
CA LYS A 38 0.55 -12.65 -6.79
C LYS A 38 0.69 -12.07 -8.21
N GLN A 39 0.84 -10.76 -8.30
CA GLN A 39 0.96 -10.03 -9.56
C GLN A 39 2.20 -9.15 -9.53
N ASP A 40 2.94 -9.06 -10.64
CA ASP A 40 4.14 -8.23 -10.70
C ASP A 40 3.84 -6.74 -10.95
N ASN A 41 2.64 -6.45 -11.48
CA ASN A 41 2.19 -5.13 -11.85
C ASN A 41 0.93 -4.73 -11.06
N ILE A 42 0.87 -3.46 -10.66
CA ILE A 42 -0.28 -2.87 -9.97
C ILE A 42 -1.06 -2.04 -11.01
N PRO A 43 -2.29 -2.43 -11.37
CA PRO A 43 -3.12 -1.65 -12.27
C PRO A 43 -3.41 -0.26 -11.70
N GLU A 44 -3.36 0.78 -12.53
CA GLU A 44 -3.61 2.17 -12.09
C GLU A 44 -4.94 2.35 -11.35
N LYS A 45 -5.98 1.60 -11.76
CA LYS A 45 -7.29 1.59 -11.09
C LYS A 45 -7.27 1.06 -9.65
N LEU A 46 -6.19 0.43 -9.21
CA LEU A 46 -5.98 -0.01 -7.84
C LEU A 46 -5.07 0.93 -7.04
N ASN A 47 -4.56 2.02 -7.64
CA ASN A 47 -3.69 2.97 -6.94
C ASN A 47 -4.36 3.59 -5.70
N TYR A 48 -5.69 3.73 -5.69
CA TYR A 48 -6.41 4.23 -4.51
C TYR A 48 -6.20 3.33 -3.29
N ILE A 49 -6.11 2.00 -3.48
CA ILE A 49 -5.84 1.04 -2.41
C ILE A 49 -4.44 1.28 -1.84
N ILE A 50 -3.45 1.50 -2.71
CA ILE A 50 -2.09 1.81 -2.28
C ILE A 50 -2.07 3.10 -1.45
N VAL A 51 -2.74 4.16 -1.92
CA VAL A 51 -2.86 5.44 -1.20
C VAL A 51 -3.49 5.24 0.19
N GLU A 52 -4.62 4.52 0.29
CA GLU A 52 -5.32 4.28 1.55
C GLU A 52 -4.47 3.47 2.55
N VAL A 53 -3.79 2.42 2.08
CA VAL A 53 -2.90 1.61 2.93
C VAL A 53 -1.68 2.41 3.37
N MET A 54 -1.10 3.24 2.51
CA MET A 54 0.01 4.14 2.87
C MET A 54 -0.38 5.10 3.99
N ILE A 55 -1.59 5.68 3.95
CA ILE A 55 -2.11 6.57 4.99
C ILE A 55 -2.23 5.83 6.33
N LYS A 56 -2.80 4.61 6.31
CA LYS A 56 -2.92 3.76 7.51
C LYS A 56 -1.55 3.46 8.13
N ARG A 57 -0.56 3.10 7.31
CA ARG A 57 0.81 2.81 7.75
C ARG A 57 1.52 4.04 8.31
N PHE A 58 1.41 5.18 7.64
CA PHE A 58 1.97 6.43 8.11
C PHE A 58 1.41 6.82 9.48
N ASN A 59 0.09 6.77 9.63
CA ASN A 59 -0.58 7.09 10.90
C ASN A 59 -0.18 6.11 12.02
N ARG A 60 -0.03 4.81 11.71
CA ARG A 60 0.44 3.79 12.67
C ARG A 60 1.83 4.14 13.18
N ILE A 61 2.79 4.39 12.28
CA ILE A 61 4.17 4.81 12.62
C ILE A 61 4.18 6.09 13.46
N GLY A 62 3.39 7.10 13.07
CA GLY A 62 3.28 8.35 13.82
C GLY A 62 2.68 8.16 15.22
N SER A 63 1.71 7.27 15.37
CA SER A 63 1.10 6.93 16.67
C SER A 63 2.04 6.13 17.58
N GLU A 64 2.86 5.23 17.02
CA GLU A 64 3.87 4.45 17.75
C GLU A 64 4.96 5.37 18.32
N GLY A 65 5.42 6.36 17.55
CA GLY A 65 6.37 7.37 18.03
C GLY A 65 5.85 8.22 19.20
N MET A 66 4.53 8.39 19.32
CA MET A 66 3.90 9.05 20.47
C MET A 66 3.65 8.11 21.65
N SER A 67 3.66 6.79 21.42
CA SER A 67 3.33 5.76 22.42
C SER A 67 4.54 5.00 22.98
N SER A 68 5.71 5.00 22.32
CA SER A 68 6.86 4.21 22.78
C SER A 68 8.22 4.82 22.46
N GLN A 69 8.87 5.30 23.52
CA GLN A 69 10.31 5.19 23.74
C GLN A 69 10.72 3.70 23.78
N THR A 70 10.70 2.97 22.66
CA THR A 70 11.10 1.54 22.49
C THR A 70 10.80 1.21 21.02
N VAL A 71 11.63 0.62 20.13
CA VAL A 71 12.80 -0.26 20.15
C VAL A 71 13.52 -0.04 18.81
N GLU A 72 14.85 -0.17 18.77
CA GLU A 72 15.61 -0.43 17.53
C GLU A 72 15.03 -1.67 16.83
N GLY A 73 14.14 -1.48 15.84
CA GLY A 73 13.39 -2.61 15.33
C GLY A 73 12.59 -2.27 14.10
N LEU A 74 13.28 -2.24 12.96
CA LEU A 74 12.73 -2.44 11.61
C LEU A 74 11.99 -3.79 11.45
N SER A 75 11.51 -4.41 12.53
CA SER A 75 10.61 -5.56 12.48
C SER A 75 9.20 -5.03 12.22
N MET A 76 9.06 -4.50 11.02
CA MET A 76 7.82 -4.26 10.34
C MET A 76 7.16 -5.63 10.11
N ALA A 77 6.55 -6.18 11.16
CA ALA A 77 5.47 -7.13 11.00
C ALA A 77 4.31 -6.34 10.38
N PHE A 78 4.43 -6.04 9.08
CA PHE A 78 3.31 -5.62 8.28
C PHE A 78 2.29 -6.73 8.43
N GLU A 79 1.26 -6.47 9.22
CA GLU A 79 0.13 -7.38 9.28
C GLU A 79 -0.30 -7.65 7.84
N LEU A 80 -0.34 -8.92 7.45
CA LEU A 80 -0.84 -9.39 6.16
C LEU A 80 -2.29 -8.90 5.89
N ASP A 81 -2.91 -8.29 6.91
CA ASP A 81 -4.28 -7.81 6.95
C ASP A 81 -4.52 -6.46 6.25
N ASP A 82 -3.48 -5.65 5.96
CA ASP A 82 -3.67 -4.31 5.35
C ASP A 82 -4.45 -4.36 4.02
N PHE A 83 -4.45 -5.50 3.31
CA PHE A 83 -5.15 -5.68 2.03
C PHE A 83 -6.45 -6.50 2.11
N SER A 84 -6.76 -7.11 3.27
CA SER A 84 -7.89 -8.04 3.39
C SER A 84 -9.24 -7.39 3.10
N GLU A 85 -9.42 -6.13 3.49
CA GLU A 85 -10.65 -5.36 3.23
C GLU A 85 -10.91 -5.14 1.73
N TYR A 86 -9.86 -5.19 0.89
CA TYR A 86 -9.94 -5.00 -0.56
C TYR A 86 -10.00 -6.31 -1.35
N ASP A 87 -10.03 -7.46 -0.67
CA ASP A 87 -9.95 -8.78 -1.30
C ASP A 87 -10.88 -8.94 -2.50
N LYS A 88 -12.15 -8.57 -2.33
CA LYS A 88 -13.17 -8.72 -3.38
C LYS A 88 -12.83 -7.90 -4.62
N VAL A 89 -12.25 -6.72 -4.45
CA VAL A 89 -11.89 -5.83 -5.56
C VAL A 89 -10.62 -6.32 -6.24
N ILE A 90 -9.60 -6.67 -5.45
CA ILE A 90 -8.33 -7.22 -5.95
C ILE A 90 -8.58 -8.53 -6.73
N GLN A 91 -9.36 -9.45 -6.15
CA GLN A 91 -9.71 -10.70 -6.81
C GLN A 91 -10.50 -10.47 -8.09
N ARG A 92 -11.53 -9.61 -8.08
CA ARG A 92 -12.29 -9.27 -9.29
C ARG A 92 -11.39 -8.68 -10.37
N GLN A 93 -10.42 -7.86 -9.97
CA GLN A 93 -9.51 -7.21 -10.89
C GLN A 93 -8.68 -8.22 -11.69
N PHE A 94 -8.15 -9.24 -11.01
CA PHE A 94 -7.27 -10.24 -11.61
C PHE A 94 -8.00 -11.54 -12.03
N ALA A 95 -9.27 -11.70 -11.70
CA ALA A 95 -10.10 -12.82 -12.17
C ALA A 95 -10.24 -12.83 -13.71
N SER A 96 -10.15 -11.66 -14.34
CA SER A 96 -10.25 -11.48 -15.80
C SER A 96 -9.08 -12.12 -16.56
N ASP A 97 -7.90 -12.22 -15.94
CA ASP A 97 -6.70 -12.80 -16.56
C ASP A 97 -6.85 -14.34 -16.73
N PHE A 98 -7.80 -14.96 -16.03
CA PHE A 98 -8.09 -16.38 -16.13
C PHE A 98 -9.00 -16.74 -17.33
N GLN A 99 -9.87 -15.83 -17.80
CA GLN A 99 -10.80 -16.12 -18.89
C GLN A 99 -10.20 -15.96 -20.30
N ALA A 100 -9.19 -15.11 -20.47
CA ALA A 100 -8.56 -14.90 -21.78
C ALA A 100 -7.80 -16.15 -22.27
N GLY A 101 -7.20 -16.92 -21.36
CA GLY A 101 -6.46 -18.14 -21.69
C GLY A 101 -7.35 -19.33 -22.09
N PHE A 102 -8.59 -19.40 -21.60
CA PHE A 102 -9.50 -20.52 -21.87
C PHE A 102 -10.28 -20.37 -23.19
N LYS A 103 -10.38 -19.14 -23.73
CA LYS A 103 -11.05 -18.89 -25.01
C LYS A 103 -10.15 -19.09 -26.23
N ALA A 104 -8.86 -19.37 -26.01
CA ALA A 104 -7.83 -19.57 -27.03
C ALA A 104 -7.42 -21.04 -27.23
N LEU A 105 -8.15 -21.99 -26.62
CA LEU A 105 -8.04 -23.43 -26.83
C LEU A 105 -9.35 -23.97 -27.44
#